data_AF-A0A4Q1SIX3-F1
#
_entry.id   AF-A0A4Q1SIX3-F1
#
_cell.length_a   1.000
_cell.length_b   1.000
_cell.length_c   1.000
_cell.angle_alpha   90.00
_cell.angle_beta   90.00
_cell.angle_gamma   90.00
#
_symmetry.space_group_name_H-M   'P 1'
#
loop_
_entity.id
_entity.type
_entity.pdbx_description
1 polymer ?
#
loop_
_entity_poly.entity_id
_entity_poly.type
_entity_poly.pdbx_seq_one_letter_code
_entity_poly.pdbx_strand_id
1 'polypeptide(L)'
;MQKRAGKHWLLMFGIMVPGLLGVMASGSATAQAARLRSPWDDRQIALTDAAYACPAIPAFARTTEVESAYIDSHYSIIDPVKEVAEEKADEPLTHLGQYAVRAADAYLAHGSRQAAQCTYALLTAAAKADAWTGKMPHRQGIYDQNWLLSGVAIAYLKVRNTGVGTAGEDAEIAAWMARLAVPVEVYFDQQLTHPGSDAYNNHLYWAGLSLCAQGIVGNHKAGFLWGMNAYRHGVEAIRGDGSLMAEMNRAGRALHYQLYALGPLVMLAEFGEANGIDLYAERNGALHRLVRFDVAAIEAPERIVKAVGVAQDYKPPASGLEIGWAVPYAARFPYAAKSLNLAEKIAAAPWVNFWQWGGAPPEPVLPRPALSAEDAAFEAQLKHDVAAEYARVFPENRAAESAIAGDWCTMGDPASHDTIARSADGLIATTDHGDSSQARVLQTEKDKAAEIVAPGWLSVTGALDKSGTQIDWSNGTFWERCSAIHPAKQPLSLSGAWYGNVDFSQPCDVKQHGMRLTMACGKFGDATGELHADGSLDTDWSGRQIAGVVTPDGRHILWANQTYWTAARRAARLWPPLTPVAR
;
A
#
# COMPACT_ATOMS: atom_id res chain seq x y z
N MET A 1 -56.09 55.88 51.92
CA MET A 1 -55.59 55.47 53.26
C MET A 1 -54.23 54.81 53.03
N GLN A 2 -53.07 55.25 53.50
CA GLN A 2 -52.65 56.31 54.41
C GLN A 2 -51.43 57.06 53.80
N LYS A 3 -51.52 58.41 53.82
CA LYS A 3 -50.51 59.45 54.15
C LYS A 3 -49.11 59.41 53.48
N ARG A 4 -48.79 60.42 52.64
CA ARG A 4 -48.13 61.73 52.94
C ARG A 4 -46.63 61.56 53.23
N ALA A 5 -45.70 62.43 52.87
CA ALA A 5 -45.62 63.68 52.12
C ALA A 5 -44.10 63.88 51.85
N GLY A 6 -43.68 64.56 50.79
CA GLY A 6 -43.22 65.94 50.96
C GLY A 6 -41.74 66.08 50.59
N LYS A 7 -41.48 66.76 49.47
CA LYS A 7 -40.17 67.26 49.01
C LYS A 7 -39.59 68.20 50.06
N HIS A 8 -38.25 68.29 50.17
CA HIS A 8 -37.47 69.54 50.27
C HIS A 8 -36.00 69.29 49.86
N TRP A 9 -35.44 70.25 49.14
CA TRP A 9 -34.08 70.36 48.62
C TRP A 9 -33.01 70.46 49.72
N LEU A 10 -31.78 69.99 49.44
CA LEU A 10 -30.57 70.84 49.41
C LEU A 10 -29.37 70.05 48.85
N LEU A 11 -28.69 70.62 47.87
CA LEU A 11 -27.37 70.19 47.39
C LEU A 11 -26.30 70.62 48.39
N MET A 12 -25.35 69.72 48.70
CA MET A 12 -23.98 70.10 49.04
C MET A 12 -22.99 69.06 48.52
N PHE A 13 -21.97 69.58 47.82
CA PHE A 13 -20.84 68.89 47.21
C PHE A 13 -19.94 68.21 48.25
N GLY A 14 -19.48 67.00 47.94
CA GLY A 14 -18.40 66.31 48.64
C GLY A 14 -17.77 65.26 47.71
N ILE A 15 -16.52 65.51 47.32
CA ILE A 15 -15.72 64.72 46.38
C ILE A 15 -15.51 63.29 46.92
N MET A 16 -15.88 62.27 46.14
CA MET A 16 -15.34 60.91 46.25
C MET A 16 -14.94 60.42 44.85
N VAL A 17 -13.67 60.09 44.71
CA VAL A 17 -13.06 59.46 43.55
C VAL A 17 -13.57 58.01 43.44
N PRO A 18 -14.21 57.59 42.34
CA PRO A 18 -14.45 56.18 42.08
C PRO A 18 -13.24 55.61 41.32
N GLY A 19 -12.53 54.67 41.95
CA GLY A 19 -11.44 53.94 41.31
C GLY A 19 -11.91 53.22 40.05
N LEU A 20 -11.13 53.34 38.98
CA LEU A 20 -11.22 52.48 37.80
C LEU A 20 -10.96 51.03 38.21
N LEU A 21 -12.03 50.24 38.33
CA LEU A 21 -11.94 48.80 38.12
C LEU A 21 -12.10 48.55 36.63
N GLY A 22 -10.97 48.61 35.91
CA GLY A 22 -10.86 48.09 34.56
C GLY A 22 -11.07 46.58 34.62
N VAL A 23 -12.24 46.10 34.20
CA VAL A 23 -12.43 44.71 33.83
C VAL A 23 -11.62 44.51 32.54
N MET A 24 -10.37 44.07 32.69
CA MET A 24 -9.64 43.48 31.59
C MET A 24 -10.37 42.19 31.23
N ALA A 25 -11.19 42.25 30.18
CA ALA A 25 -11.59 41.08 29.44
C ALA A 25 -10.32 40.52 28.80
N SER A 26 -9.60 39.68 29.55
CA SER A 26 -8.64 38.76 28.98
C SER A 26 -9.43 37.87 28.02
N GLY A 27 -9.34 38.19 26.73
CA GLY A 27 -9.77 37.31 25.67
C GLY A 27 -8.96 36.03 25.81
N SER A 28 -9.56 35.02 26.44
CA SER A 28 -9.09 33.66 26.33
C SER A 28 -9.19 33.33 24.85
N ALA A 29 -8.07 33.43 24.12
CA ALA A 29 -7.90 32.69 22.90
C ALA A 29 -8.17 31.24 23.30
N THR A 30 -9.34 30.72 22.95
CA THR A 30 -9.65 29.31 23.13
C THR A 30 -8.55 28.55 22.40
N ALA A 31 -7.70 27.85 23.16
CA ALA A 31 -6.71 26.96 22.59
C ALA A 31 -7.44 26.05 21.60
N GLN A 32 -7.04 26.11 20.34
CA GLN A 32 -7.55 25.20 19.32
C GLN A 32 -7.12 23.81 19.76
N ALA A 33 -8.08 22.91 20.02
CA ALA A 33 -7.78 21.54 20.42
C ALA A 33 -6.81 20.90 19.41
N ALA A 34 -5.75 20.25 19.91
CA ALA A 34 -4.77 19.60 19.04
C ALA A 34 -5.44 18.61 18.08
N ARG A 35 -4.98 18.62 16.82
CA ARG A 35 -5.59 17.87 15.72
C ARG A 35 -4.54 17.31 14.76
N LEU A 36 -4.95 16.31 13.97
CA LEU A 36 -4.19 15.80 12.84
C LEU A 36 -3.83 16.93 11.85
N ARG A 37 -2.57 16.95 11.44
CA ARG A 37 -2.00 17.96 10.55
C ARG A 37 -1.83 17.44 9.13
N SER A 38 -1.82 18.36 8.17
CA SER A 38 -1.46 18.11 6.78
C SER A 38 -0.21 18.92 6.41
N PRO A 39 0.54 18.52 5.37
CA PRO A 39 1.69 19.29 4.87
C PRO A 39 1.37 20.74 4.48
N TRP A 40 0.09 21.06 4.21
CA TRP A 40 -0.34 22.39 3.83
C TRP A 40 -0.71 23.29 5.02
N ASP A 41 -0.87 22.76 6.23
CA ASP A 41 -1.26 23.58 7.39
C ASP A 41 -0.19 24.58 7.81
N ASP A 42 1.08 24.22 7.64
CA ASP A 42 2.21 25.08 7.99
C ASP A 42 2.53 26.11 6.89
N ARG A 43 1.85 26.05 5.73
CA ARG A 43 1.99 27.05 4.66
C ARG A 43 1.08 28.25 4.92
N GLN A 44 1.68 29.40 5.21
CA GLN A 44 0.97 30.67 5.35
C GLN A 44 0.83 31.35 3.99
N ILE A 45 -0.39 31.42 3.46
CA ILE A 45 -0.69 32.05 2.16
C ILE A 45 -1.70 33.16 2.38
N ALA A 46 -1.28 34.40 2.14
CA ALA A 46 -2.14 35.57 2.27
C ALA A 46 -3.25 35.55 1.20
N LEU A 47 -4.49 35.83 1.62
CA LEU A 47 -5.60 35.94 0.69
C LEU A 47 -5.48 37.20 -0.18
N THR A 48 -5.72 37.03 -1.47
CA THR A 48 -5.71 38.08 -2.49
C THR A 48 -7.03 38.09 -3.27
N ASP A 49 -7.22 39.17 -4.04
CA ASP A 49 -8.34 39.31 -4.98
C ASP A 49 -8.01 38.76 -6.38
N ALA A 50 -6.99 37.89 -6.49
CA ALA A 50 -6.66 37.24 -7.76
C ALA A 50 -7.90 36.54 -8.32
N ALA A 51 -8.28 36.90 -9.55
CA ALA A 51 -9.50 36.41 -10.17
C ALA A 51 -9.43 34.90 -10.41
N TYR A 52 -10.54 34.21 -10.19
CA TYR A 52 -10.68 32.80 -10.50
C TYR A 52 -12.10 32.51 -11.01
N ALA A 53 -12.20 31.94 -12.21
CA ALA A 53 -13.47 31.54 -12.80
C ALA A 53 -13.86 30.14 -12.29
N CYS A 54 -14.76 30.09 -11.31
CA CYS A 54 -15.27 28.81 -10.81
C CYS A 54 -16.07 28.08 -11.91
N PRO A 55 -15.74 26.83 -12.26
CA PRO A 55 -16.52 26.08 -13.24
C PRO A 55 -17.92 25.76 -12.70
N ALA A 56 -18.83 25.41 -13.61
CA ALA A 56 -20.15 24.92 -13.23
C ALA A 56 -20.01 23.62 -12.41
N ILE A 57 -20.85 23.48 -11.39
CA ILE A 57 -20.91 22.26 -10.56
C ILE A 57 -21.27 21.08 -11.48
N PRO A 58 -20.48 19.99 -11.50
CA PRO A 58 -20.78 18.82 -12.32
C PRO A 58 -22.03 18.10 -11.82
N ALA A 59 -22.60 17.23 -12.65
CA ALA A 59 -23.72 16.40 -12.23
C ALA A 59 -23.28 15.40 -11.14
N PHE A 60 -24.11 15.24 -10.11
CA PHE A 60 -23.87 14.27 -9.04
C PHE A 60 -24.80 13.07 -9.18
N ALA A 61 -24.28 11.90 -8.80
CA ALA A 61 -25.02 10.65 -8.70
C ALA A 61 -24.75 9.98 -7.35
N ARG A 62 -25.58 9.01 -6.96
CA ARG A 62 -25.34 8.20 -5.76
C ARG A 62 -24.33 7.08 -6.02
N THR A 63 -24.31 6.53 -7.23
CA THR A 63 -23.44 5.47 -7.71
C THR A 63 -23.07 5.73 -9.17
N THR A 64 -22.00 5.09 -9.65
CA THR A 64 -21.58 5.11 -11.06
C THR A 64 -21.49 3.68 -11.58
N GLU A 65 -22.04 3.44 -12.77
CA GLU A 65 -21.89 2.17 -13.51
C GLU A 65 -20.66 2.26 -14.41
N VAL A 66 -19.52 1.78 -13.91
CA VAL A 66 -18.23 1.88 -14.61
C VAL A 66 -17.51 0.55 -14.55
N GLU A 67 -17.00 0.11 -15.70
CA GLU A 67 -16.24 -1.11 -15.88
C GLU A 67 -14.84 -0.78 -16.36
N SER A 68 -13.88 -1.67 -16.06
CA SER A 68 -12.49 -1.46 -16.45
C SER A 68 -12.28 -1.64 -17.96
N ALA A 69 -11.44 -0.78 -18.55
CA ALA A 69 -11.01 -0.90 -19.93
C ALA A 69 -9.95 -1.98 -20.20
N TYR A 70 -9.35 -2.57 -19.16
CA TYR A 70 -8.36 -3.63 -19.33
C TYR A 70 -9.00 -4.95 -19.76
N ILE A 71 -8.33 -5.67 -20.67
CA ILE A 71 -8.84 -6.93 -21.26
C ILE A 71 -7.94 -8.15 -21.04
N ASP A 72 -6.78 -7.99 -20.41
CA ASP A 72 -5.81 -9.05 -20.14
C ASP A 72 -5.58 -9.27 -18.64
N SER A 73 -5.02 -10.42 -18.27
CA SER A 73 -4.75 -10.78 -16.87
C SER A 73 -3.61 -9.98 -16.23
N HIS A 74 -2.76 -9.32 -17.02
CA HIS A 74 -1.73 -8.41 -16.52
C HIS A 74 -2.23 -6.98 -16.39
N TYR A 75 -3.48 -6.70 -16.81
CA TYR A 75 -4.08 -5.37 -16.81
C TYR A 75 -3.13 -4.36 -17.48
N SER A 76 -2.71 -4.70 -18.69
CA SER A 76 -1.70 -4.01 -19.48
C SER A 76 -2.20 -3.60 -20.87
N ILE A 77 -3.28 -4.24 -21.35
CA ILE A 77 -3.89 -4.01 -22.65
C ILE A 77 -5.24 -3.34 -22.44
N ILE A 78 -5.40 -2.15 -23.01
CA ILE A 78 -6.62 -1.34 -22.96
C ILE A 78 -7.42 -1.58 -24.24
N ASP A 79 -8.72 -1.81 -24.11
CA ASP A 79 -9.67 -1.75 -25.23
C ASP A 79 -10.14 -0.31 -25.42
N PRO A 80 -9.87 0.33 -26.58
CA PRO A 80 -10.22 1.74 -26.80
C PRO A 80 -11.72 2.04 -26.72
N VAL A 81 -12.60 1.07 -27.01
CA VAL A 81 -14.05 1.27 -26.89
C VAL A 81 -14.47 1.25 -25.43
N LYS A 82 -13.88 0.34 -24.65
CA LYS A 82 -14.12 0.31 -23.20
C LYS A 82 -13.54 1.53 -22.50
N GLU A 83 -12.37 2.01 -22.91
CA GLU A 83 -11.76 3.23 -22.37
C GLU A 83 -12.69 4.44 -22.54
N VAL A 84 -13.22 4.66 -23.75
CA VAL A 84 -14.19 5.75 -23.99
C VAL A 84 -15.48 5.57 -23.16
N ALA A 85 -15.91 4.33 -22.92
CA ALA A 85 -17.09 4.06 -22.09
C ALA A 85 -16.83 4.31 -20.61
N GLU A 86 -15.65 3.91 -20.12
CA GLU A 86 -15.16 4.15 -18.76
C GLU A 86 -15.03 5.65 -18.49
N GLU A 87 -14.31 6.38 -19.34
CA GLU A 87 -14.12 7.83 -19.25
C GLU A 87 -15.47 8.57 -19.19
N LYS A 88 -16.43 8.18 -20.05
CA LYS A 88 -17.76 8.79 -20.05
C LYS A 88 -18.54 8.48 -18.77
N ALA A 89 -18.37 7.30 -18.19
CA ALA A 89 -19.07 6.90 -16.98
C ALA A 89 -18.52 7.62 -15.75
N ASP A 90 -17.19 7.75 -15.65
CA ASP A 90 -16.52 8.42 -14.52
C ASP A 90 -16.48 9.96 -14.66
N GLU A 91 -16.72 10.51 -15.85
CA GLU A 91 -16.53 11.92 -16.19
C GLU A 91 -17.03 12.90 -15.10
N PRO A 92 -18.26 12.80 -14.57
CA PRO A 92 -18.74 13.78 -13.59
C PRO A 92 -18.00 13.71 -12.26
N LEU A 93 -17.55 12.52 -11.84
CA LEU A 93 -16.73 12.30 -10.65
C LEU A 93 -15.34 12.87 -10.87
N THR A 94 -14.71 12.53 -12.00
CA THR A 94 -13.40 13.03 -12.41
C THR A 94 -13.40 14.56 -12.47
N HIS A 95 -14.45 15.16 -13.02
CA HIS A 95 -14.63 16.61 -13.05
C HIS A 95 -14.71 17.24 -11.67
N LEU A 96 -15.48 16.68 -10.72
CA LEU A 96 -15.51 17.22 -9.36
C LEU A 96 -14.10 17.26 -8.75
N GLY A 97 -13.36 16.15 -8.82
CA GLY A 97 -11.99 16.06 -8.31
C GLY A 97 -11.08 17.09 -8.97
N GLN A 98 -11.04 17.13 -10.30
CA GLN A 98 -10.21 18.09 -11.04
C GLN A 98 -10.58 19.55 -10.77
N TYR A 99 -11.87 19.88 -10.66
CA TYR A 99 -12.33 21.26 -10.48
C TYR A 99 -11.98 21.78 -9.09
N ALA A 100 -12.22 20.97 -8.06
CA ALA A 100 -11.87 21.32 -6.68
C ALA A 100 -10.36 21.45 -6.53
N VAL A 101 -9.58 20.52 -7.10
CA VAL A 101 -8.12 20.55 -7.07
C VAL A 101 -7.54 21.77 -7.77
N ARG A 102 -7.99 22.08 -9.00
CA ARG A 102 -7.50 23.26 -9.72
C ARG A 102 -7.80 24.56 -8.97
N ALA A 103 -8.95 24.64 -8.31
CA ALA A 103 -9.31 25.80 -7.49
C ALA A 103 -8.42 25.90 -6.23
N ALA A 104 -8.19 24.77 -5.54
CA ALA A 104 -7.29 24.73 -4.40
C ALA A 104 -5.84 25.09 -4.78
N ASP A 105 -5.36 24.61 -5.92
CA ASP A 105 -4.02 24.93 -6.45
C ASP A 105 -3.89 26.41 -6.85
N ALA A 106 -4.95 27.01 -7.41
CA ALA A 106 -4.97 28.44 -7.70
C ALA A 106 -4.95 29.29 -6.42
N TYR A 107 -5.56 28.82 -5.33
CA TYR A 107 -5.35 29.42 -4.01
C TYR A 107 -3.90 29.27 -3.55
N LEU A 108 -3.28 28.09 -3.68
CA LEU A 108 -1.88 27.90 -3.28
C LEU A 108 -0.92 28.82 -4.06
N ALA A 109 -1.13 28.97 -5.36
CA ALA A 109 -0.23 29.73 -6.23
C ALA A 109 -0.39 31.25 -6.10
N HIS A 110 -1.61 31.73 -5.82
CA HIS A 110 -1.94 33.16 -5.95
C HIS A 110 -2.64 33.75 -4.72
N GLY A 111 -2.94 32.95 -3.71
CA GLY A 111 -3.76 33.36 -2.57
C GLY A 111 -5.21 33.68 -2.94
N SER A 112 -5.70 33.25 -4.11
CA SER A 112 -7.02 33.66 -4.63
C SER A 112 -8.15 33.29 -3.67
N ARG A 113 -8.83 34.31 -3.12
CA ARG A 113 -10.05 34.12 -2.32
C ARG A 113 -11.17 33.48 -3.13
N GLN A 114 -11.32 33.88 -4.40
CA GLN A 114 -12.33 33.33 -5.30
C GLN A 114 -12.10 31.83 -5.56
N ALA A 115 -10.85 31.39 -5.67
CA ALA A 115 -10.51 29.99 -5.85
C ALA A 115 -10.78 29.16 -4.58
N ALA A 116 -10.44 29.69 -3.39
CA ALA A 116 -10.82 29.06 -2.13
C ALA A 116 -12.36 28.93 -1.99
N GLN A 117 -13.12 29.99 -2.31
CA GLN A 117 -14.59 29.97 -2.33
C GLN A 117 -15.13 28.93 -3.31
N CYS A 118 -14.53 28.80 -4.49
CA CYS A 118 -14.92 27.79 -5.48
C CYS A 118 -14.71 26.37 -4.95
N THR A 119 -13.59 26.11 -4.27
CA THR A 119 -13.31 24.82 -3.63
C THR A 119 -14.42 24.47 -2.64
N TYR A 120 -14.75 25.39 -1.72
CA TYR A 120 -15.85 25.20 -0.77
C TYR A 120 -17.19 24.97 -1.48
N ALA A 121 -17.54 25.79 -2.48
CA ALA A 121 -18.82 25.68 -3.18
C ALA A 121 -19.00 24.31 -3.86
N LEU A 122 -17.96 23.79 -4.53
CA LEU A 122 -17.98 22.47 -5.17
C LEU A 122 -18.15 21.35 -4.15
N LEU A 123 -17.37 21.37 -3.06
CA LEU A 123 -17.37 20.31 -2.06
C LEU A 123 -18.63 20.32 -1.19
N THR A 124 -19.14 21.49 -0.80
CA THR A 124 -20.42 21.61 -0.08
C THR A 124 -21.59 21.17 -0.95
N ALA A 125 -21.58 21.48 -2.25
CA ALA A 125 -22.63 20.99 -3.16
C ALA A 125 -22.61 19.46 -3.27
N ALA A 126 -21.42 18.86 -3.40
CA ALA A 126 -21.27 17.40 -3.44
C ALA A 126 -21.72 16.75 -2.12
N ALA A 127 -21.37 17.37 -0.99
CA ALA A 127 -21.75 16.91 0.33
C ALA A 127 -23.27 16.92 0.55
N LYS A 128 -23.95 18.00 0.14
CA LYS A 128 -25.42 18.11 0.20
C LYS A 128 -26.15 17.10 -0.68
N ALA A 129 -25.54 16.74 -1.80
CA ALA A 129 -26.09 15.76 -2.73
C ALA A 129 -25.78 14.31 -2.33
N ASP A 130 -24.98 14.08 -1.28
CA ASP A 130 -24.38 12.78 -0.97
C ASP A 130 -23.75 12.14 -2.22
N ALA A 131 -23.00 12.93 -2.97
CA ALA A 131 -22.42 12.51 -4.23
C ALA A 131 -21.51 11.29 -4.01
N TRP A 132 -21.78 10.22 -4.77
CA TRP A 132 -21.04 8.95 -4.80
C TRP A 132 -20.88 8.21 -3.47
N THR A 133 -21.69 8.46 -2.44
CA THR A 133 -21.59 7.71 -1.17
C THR A 133 -22.24 6.32 -1.22
N GLY A 134 -22.79 5.92 -2.37
CA GLY A 134 -23.41 4.61 -2.56
C GLY A 134 -22.37 3.49 -2.69
N LYS A 135 -22.83 2.25 -2.50
CA LYS A 135 -22.04 1.07 -2.84
C LYS A 135 -21.96 0.95 -4.36
N MET A 136 -20.75 0.93 -4.90
CA MET A 136 -20.55 0.86 -6.34
C MET A 136 -20.93 -0.53 -6.89
N PRO A 137 -21.63 -0.61 -8.03
CA PRO A 137 -22.07 -1.87 -8.63
C PRO A 137 -20.91 -2.73 -9.13
N HIS A 138 -19.84 -2.09 -9.61
CA HIS A 138 -18.66 -2.71 -10.16
C HIS A 138 -17.40 -2.31 -9.38
N ARG A 139 -16.35 -3.14 -9.49
CA ARG A 139 -15.07 -2.93 -8.81
C ARG A 139 -14.40 -1.62 -9.21
N GLN A 140 -14.40 -1.31 -10.51
CA GLN A 140 -13.80 -0.08 -11.05
C GLN A 140 -14.37 1.17 -10.36
N GLY A 141 -15.68 1.21 -10.12
CA GLY A 141 -16.30 2.35 -9.44
C GLY A 141 -15.84 2.55 -8.01
N ILE A 142 -15.41 1.49 -7.31
CA ILE A 142 -14.80 1.61 -5.96
C ILE A 142 -13.43 2.31 -6.07
N TYR A 143 -12.67 2.04 -7.13
CA TYR A 143 -11.41 2.73 -7.40
C TYR A 143 -11.64 4.21 -7.73
N ASP A 144 -12.64 4.52 -8.54
CA ASP A 144 -12.98 5.91 -8.86
C ASP A 144 -13.46 6.66 -7.62
N GLN A 145 -14.28 6.03 -6.78
CA GLN A 145 -14.71 6.55 -5.48
C GLN A 145 -13.51 6.85 -4.57
N ASN A 146 -12.53 5.94 -4.54
CA ASN A 146 -11.28 6.09 -3.80
C ASN A 146 -10.44 7.28 -4.31
N TRP A 147 -10.22 7.37 -5.63
CA TRP A 147 -9.45 8.45 -6.25
C TRP A 147 -10.13 9.81 -6.14
N LEU A 148 -11.46 9.85 -6.23
CA LEU A 148 -12.24 11.04 -5.90
C LEU A 148 -11.92 11.50 -4.49
N LEU A 149 -12.08 10.60 -3.52
CA LEU A 149 -11.94 10.90 -2.10
C LEU A 149 -10.56 11.48 -1.79
N SER A 150 -9.46 10.90 -2.29
CA SER A 150 -8.12 11.47 -2.09
C SER A 150 -7.99 12.86 -2.70
N GLY A 151 -8.44 13.04 -3.95
CA GLY A 151 -8.36 14.31 -4.65
C GLY A 151 -9.10 15.44 -3.93
N VAL A 152 -10.37 15.18 -3.55
CA VAL A 152 -11.20 16.20 -2.89
C VAL A 152 -10.82 16.46 -1.45
N ALA A 153 -10.38 15.43 -0.71
CA ALA A 153 -9.91 15.59 0.67
C ALA A 153 -8.68 16.50 0.70
N ILE A 154 -7.71 16.24 -0.18
CA ILE A 154 -6.48 17.05 -0.26
C ILE A 154 -6.79 18.47 -0.76
N ALA A 155 -7.70 18.64 -1.73
CA ALA A 155 -8.16 19.95 -2.15
C ALA A 155 -8.73 20.78 -0.98
N TYR A 156 -9.53 20.15 -0.11
CA TYR A 156 -10.02 20.79 1.11
C TYR A 156 -8.90 21.12 2.10
N LEU A 157 -7.96 20.18 2.34
CA LEU A 157 -6.83 20.40 3.26
C LEU A 157 -5.98 21.62 2.87
N LYS A 158 -5.88 21.93 1.58
CA LYS A 158 -5.20 23.13 1.08
C LYS A 158 -5.90 24.44 1.46
N VAL A 159 -7.23 24.45 1.58
CA VAL A 159 -8.03 25.67 1.80
C VAL A 159 -8.62 25.79 3.20
N ARG A 160 -8.57 24.72 4.03
CA ARG A 160 -9.26 24.66 5.33
C ARG A 160 -8.85 25.75 6.34
N ASN A 161 -7.64 26.28 6.23
CA ASN A 161 -7.13 27.33 7.14
C ASN A 161 -7.25 28.74 6.55
N THR A 162 -7.93 28.92 5.41
CA THR A 162 -8.11 30.23 4.78
C THR A 162 -9.07 31.14 5.56
N GLY A 163 -9.96 30.57 6.37
CA GLY A 163 -11.09 31.29 6.98
C GLY A 163 -12.17 31.71 5.99
N VAL A 164 -12.17 31.17 4.76
CA VAL A 164 -13.20 31.42 3.74
C VAL A 164 -14.45 30.58 3.99
N GLY A 165 -14.27 29.33 4.39
CA GLY A 165 -15.38 28.44 4.75
C GLY A 165 -15.96 28.75 6.13
N THR A 166 -17.21 28.34 6.32
CA THR A 166 -17.88 28.36 7.62
C THR A 166 -17.69 27.02 8.35
N ALA A 167 -17.78 27.04 9.68
CA ALA A 167 -17.73 25.81 10.49
C ALA A 167 -18.83 24.79 10.13
N GLY A 168 -19.98 25.27 9.62
CA GLY A 168 -21.04 24.39 9.12
C GLY A 168 -20.67 23.69 7.82
N GLU A 169 -20.05 24.41 6.87
CA GLU A 169 -19.55 23.82 5.63
C GLU A 169 -18.41 22.84 5.90
N ASP A 170 -17.46 23.19 6.78
CA ASP A 170 -16.36 22.31 7.20
C ASP A 170 -16.90 20.97 7.75
N ALA A 171 -17.90 21.04 8.65
CA ALA A 171 -18.51 19.85 9.24
C ALA A 171 -19.28 19.02 8.19
N GLU A 172 -20.00 19.68 7.28
CA GLU A 172 -20.78 19.01 6.22
C GLU A 172 -19.86 18.29 5.22
N ILE A 173 -18.78 18.95 4.79
CA ILE A 173 -17.75 18.38 3.90
C ILE A 173 -17.06 17.19 4.57
N ALA A 174 -16.61 17.34 5.82
CA ALA A 174 -15.96 16.27 6.56
C ALA A 174 -16.87 15.04 6.75
N ALA A 175 -18.15 15.27 7.07
CA ALA A 175 -19.12 14.20 7.23
C ALA A 175 -19.40 13.45 5.91
N TRP A 176 -19.47 14.16 4.78
CA TRP A 176 -19.63 13.53 3.46
C TRP A 176 -18.41 12.69 3.09
N MET A 177 -17.20 13.20 3.26
CA MET A 177 -15.98 12.44 3.00
C MET A 177 -15.87 11.19 3.89
N ALA A 178 -16.30 11.29 5.16
CA ALA A 178 -16.40 10.12 6.03
C ALA A 178 -17.38 9.06 5.49
N ARG A 179 -18.51 9.45 4.90
CA ARG A 179 -19.44 8.52 4.23
C ARG A 179 -18.86 7.91 2.95
N LEU A 180 -18.08 8.67 2.20
CA LEU A 180 -17.36 8.17 1.02
C LEU A 180 -16.29 7.13 1.37
N ALA A 181 -15.61 7.28 2.52
CA ALA A 181 -14.54 6.40 2.94
C ALA A 181 -15.02 4.98 3.30
N VAL A 182 -16.22 4.84 3.89
CA VAL A 182 -16.75 3.56 4.38
C VAL A 182 -16.74 2.43 3.33
N PRO A 183 -17.31 2.58 2.12
CA PRO A 183 -17.27 1.51 1.12
C PRO A 183 -15.85 1.17 0.64
N VAL A 184 -14.93 2.14 0.62
CA VAL A 184 -13.51 1.91 0.28
C VAL A 184 -12.84 1.08 1.38
N GLU A 185 -13.00 1.49 2.64
CA GLU A 185 -12.47 0.78 3.82
C GLU A 185 -12.95 -0.68 3.84
N VAL A 186 -14.27 -0.88 3.77
CA VAL A 186 -14.90 -2.21 3.80
C VAL A 186 -14.41 -3.10 2.66
N TYR A 187 -14.23 -2.53 1.46
CA TYR A 187 -13.72 -3.28 0.33
C TYR A 187 -12.29 -3.76 0.57
N PHE A 188 -11.38 -2.86 0.92
CA PHE A 188 -9.96 -3.22 1.09
C PHE A 188 -9.72 -4.10 2.32
N ASP A 189 -10.44 -3.90 3.43
CA ASP A 189 -10.40 -4.79 4.59
C ASP A 189 -10.78 -6.23 4.20
N GLN A 190 -11.80 -6.39 3.35
CA GLN A 190 -12.17 -7.70 2.82
C GLN A 190 -11.11 -8.24 1.85
N GLN A 191 -10.53 -7.41 0.98
CA GLN A 191 -9.52 -7.86 0.02
C GLN A 191 -8.20 -8.27 0.69
N LEU A 192 -7.83 -7.64 1.80
CA LEU A 192 -6.66 -8.03 2.59
C LEU A 192 -6.74 -9.48 3.10
N THR A 193 -7.95 -10.06 3.26
CA THR A 193 -8.10 -11.48 3.62
C THR A 193 -7.90 -12.45 2.46
N HIS A 194 -7.64 -11.96 1.24
CA HIS A 194 -7.49 -12.75 0.03
C HIS A 194 -6.10 -12.50 -0.59
N PRO A 195 -5.10 -13.37 -0.32
CA PRO A 195 -3.76 -13.24 -0.91
C PRO A 195 -3.82 -13.11 -2.43
N GLY A 196 -3.04 -12.18 -2.99
CA GLY A 196 -3.01 -11.89 -4.43
C GLY A 196 -4.17 -11.03 -4.94
N SER A 197 -5.04 -10.52 -4.06
CA SER A 197 -6.03 -9.50 -4.42
C SER A 197 -5.37 -8.15 -4.75
N ASP A 198 -6.18 -7.19 -5.17
CA ASP A 198 -5.80 -5.80 -5.36
C ASP A 198 -5.42 -5.07 -4.06
N ALA A 199 -5.67 -5.65 -2.88
CA ALA A 199 -5.11 -5.12 -1.63
C ALA A 199 -3.59 -5.39 -1.49
N TYR A 200 -2.98 -6.14 -2.41
CA TYR A 200 -1.55 -6.46 -2.39
C TYR A 200 -0.76 -5.74 -3.51
N ASN A 201 -1.31 -4.64 -4.03
CA ASN A 201 -0.68 -3.79 -5.04
C ASN A 201 -1.00 -2.30 -4.77
N ASN A 202 -0.65 -1.43 -5.74
CA ASN A 202 -0.85 0.02 -5.70
C ASN A 202 -2.26 0.48 -5.25
N HIS A 203 -3.32 -0.31 -5.49
CA HIS A 203 -4.67 0.06 -5.11
C HIS A 203 -4.82 0.25 -3.59
N LEU A 204 -4.15 -0.58 -2.77
CA LEU A 204 -4.12 -0.38 -1.31
C LEU A 204 -3.46 0.93 -0.94
N TYR A 205 -2.39 1.33 -1.63
CA TYR A 205 -1.64 2.54 -1.30
C TYR A 205 -2.49 3.78 -1.60
N TRP A 206 -3.22 3.77 -2.71
CA TRP A 206 -4.21 4.79 -3.05
C TRP A 206 -5.37 4.85 -2.04
N ALA A 207 -5.89 3.69 -1.62
CA ALA A 207 -6.86 3.62 -0.53
C ALA A 207 -6.30 4.21 0.78
N GLY A 208 -5.01 3.95 1.04
CA GLY A 208 -4.32 4.49 2.20
C GLY A 208 -4.31 6.00 2.17
N LEU A 209 -3.97 6.57 1.01
CA LEU A 209 -3.95 8.00 0.80
C LEU A 209 -5.32 8.63 1.04
N SER A 210 -6.39 8.05 0.49
CA SER A 210 -7.74 8.62 0.61
C SER A 210 -8.28 8.57 2.04
N LEU A 211 -8.14 7.44 2.73
CA LEU A 211 -8.57 7.27 4.13
C LEU A 211 -7.73 8.10 5.09
N CYS A 212 -6.42 8.23 4.86
CA CYS A 212 -5.56 9.11 5.65
C CYS A 212 -5.97 10.58 5.48
N ALA A 213 -6.11 11.05 4.23
CA ALA A 213 -6.49 12.42 3.95
C ALA A 213 -7.87 12.75 4.55
N GLN A 214 -8.87 11.88 4.37
CA GLN A 214 -10.18 12.03 4.99
C GLN A 214 -10.11 12.02 6.52
N GLY A 215 -9.26 11.16 7.11
CA GLY A 215 -8.99 11.15 8.54
C GLY A 215 -8.49 12.50 9.05
N ILE A 216 -7.57 13.13 8.31
CA ILE A 216 -7.04 14.47 8.65
C ILE A 216 -8.10 15.56 8.47
N VAL A 217 -8.96 15.46 7.45
CA VAL A 217 -10.08 16.39 7.22
C VAL A 217 -11.00 16.43 8.44
N GLY A 218 -11.43 15.26 8.92
CA GLY A 218 -12.38 15.14 10.04
C GLY A 218 -11.73 15.08 11.42
N ASN A 219 -10.40 15.12 11.53
CA ASN A 219 -9.66 14.77 12.75
C ASN A 219 -10.01 13.35 13.30
N HIS A 220 -10.32 12.41 12.39
CA HIS A 220 -10.61 11.02 12.71
C HIS A 220 -9.33 10.19 12.71
N LYS A 221 -8.81 9.87 13.90
CA LYS A 221 -7.59 9.06 14.05
C LYS A 221 -7.66 7.69 13.35
N ALA A 222 -8.83 7.05 13.30
CA ALA A 222 -8.99 5.75 12.68
C ALA A 222 -8.59 5.75 11.19
N GLY A 223 -9.05 6.73 10.40
CA GLY A 223 -8.66 6.86 8.99
C GLY A 223 -7.16 7.14 8.81
N PHE A 224 -6.58 7.96 9.69
CA PHE A 224 -5.13 8.19 9.70
C PHE A 224 -4.36 6.90 9.96
N LEU A 225 -4.72 6.15 11.00
CA LEU A 225 -4.10 4.87 11.36
C LEU A 225 -4.24 3.83 10.24
N TRP A 226 -5.41 3.76 9.59
CA TRP A 226 -5.62 2.89 8.42
C TRP A 226 -4.65 3.24 7.29
N GLY A 227 -4.47 4.53 6.99
CA GLY A 227 -3.49 5.00 6.02
C GLY A 227 -2.04 4.64 6.38
N MET A 228 -1.66 4.72 7.65
CA MET A 228 -0.34 4.29 8.13
C MET A 228 -0.16 2.77 7.94
N ASN A 229 -1.19 1.96 8.16
CA ASN A 229 -1.15 0.52 7.90
C ASN A 229 -1.00 0.21 6.41
N ALA A 230 -1.74 0.91 5.55
CA ALA A 230 -1.61 0.77 4.09
C ALA A 230 -0.21 1.16 3.60
N TYR A 231 0.39 2.23 4.15
CA TYR A 231 1.78 2.59 3.90
C TYR A 231 2.73 1.45 4.27
N ARG A 232 2.59 0.90 5.49
CA ARG A 232 3.43 -0.20 5.98
C ARG A 232 3.33 -1.44 5.11
N HIS A 233 2.12 -1.83 4.68
CA HIS A 233 1.93 -2.90 3.70
C HIS A 233 2.70 -2.63 2.40
N GLY A 234 2.65 -1.39 1.89
CA GLY A 234 3.37 -1.02 0.68
C GLY A 234 4.88 -1.08 0.82
N VAL A 235 5.45 -0.51 1.87
CA VAL A 235 6.91 -0.54 2.07
C VAL A 235 7.45 -1.93 2.42
N GLU A 236 6.62 -2.82 2.98
CA GLU A 236 6.98 -4.23 3.18
C GLU A 236 7.03 -5.03 1.86
N ALA A 237 6.31 -4.59 0.83
CA ALA A 237 6.33 -5.20 -0.50
C ALA A 237 7.52 -4.74 -1.37
N ILE A 238 8.24 -3.68 -0.97
CA ILE A 238 9.41 -3.19 -1.71
C ILE A 238 10.60 -4.14 -1.51
N ARG A 239 11.09 -4.68 -2.62
CA ARG A 239 12.24 -5.59 -2.66
C ARG A 239 13.56 -4.92 -2.30
N GLY A 240 14.61 -5.74 -2.19
CA GLY A 240 15.97 -5.28 -1.95
C GLY A 240 16.50 -4.39 -3.08
N ASP A 241 16.10 -4.68 -4.32
CA ASP A 241 16.42 -3.87 -5.51
C ASP A 241 15.59 -2.59 -5.66
N GLY A 242 14.53 -2.43 -4.84
CA GLY A 242 13.61 -1.31 -4.85
C GLY A 242 12.34 -1.53 -5.68
N SER A 243 12.21 -2.62 -6.43
CA SER A 243 11.02 -2.89 -7.24
C SER A 243 9.82 -3.40 -6.41
N LEU A 244 8.62 -3.12 -6.89
CA LEU A 244 7.37 -3.74 -6.43
C LEU A 244 6.94 -4.84 -7.40
N MET A 245 6.94 -6.11 -7.00
CA MET A 245 6.66 -7.21 -7.94
C MET A 245 5.25 -7.22 -8.50
N ALA A 246 4.26 -6.80 -7.72
CA ALA A 246 2.89 -6.68 -8.21
C ALA A 246 2.82 -5.74 -9.42
N GLU A 247 3.64 -4.68 -9.41
CA GLU A 247 3.72 -3.70 -10.48
C GLU A 247 4.66 -4.15 -11.62
N MET A 248 5.75 -4.87 -11.31
CA MET A 248 6.57 -5.51 -12.34
C MET A 248 5.78 -6.55 -13.16
N ASN A 249 4.74 -7.16 -12.57
CA ASN A 249 3.89 -8.14 -13.24
C ASN A 249 2.84 -7.51 -14.19
N ARG A 250 2.94 -6.22 -14.50
CA ARG A 250 1.98 -5.48 -15.35
C ARG A 250 2.41 -5.37 -16.81
N ALA A 251 3.28 -6.28 -17.24
CA ALA A 251 3.77 -6.42 -18.60
C ALA A 251 4.22 -5.07 -19.21
N GLY A 252 3.60 -4.63 -20.30
CA GLY A 252 3.96 -3.38 -20.99
C GLY A 252 3.71 -2.12 -20.15
N ARG A 253 2.96 -2.20 -19.06
CA ARG A 253 2.67 -1.08 -18.15
C ARG A 253 3.44 -1.16 -16.82
N ALA A 254 4.44 -2.03 -16.70
CA ALA A 254 5.18 -2.21 -15.45
C ALA A 254 5.81 -0.91 -14.93
N LEU A 255 6.49 -0.13 -15.78
CA LEU A 255 7.05 1.17 -15.40
C LEU A 255 5.95 2.14 -14.93
N HIS A 256 4.85 2.23 -15.67
CA HIS A 256 3.70 3.06 -15.28
C HIS A 256 3.21 2.71 -13.87
N TYR A 257 3.06 1.42 -13.57
CA TYR A 257 2.54 0.99 -12.28
C TYR A 257 3.51 1.13 -11.10
N GLN A 258 4.83 1.04 -11.33
CA GLN A 258 5.82 1.39 -10.30
C GLN A 258 5.64 2.86 -9.88
N LEU A 259 5.61 3.76 -10.87
CA LEU A 259 5.42 5.19 -10.64
C LEU A 259 4.03 5.49 -10.02
N TYR A 260 3.01 4.74 -10.44
CA TYR A 260 1.66 4.83 -9.90
C TYR A 260 1.58 4.42 -8.43
N ALA A 261 2.41 3.47 -7.99
CA ALA A 261 2.52 3.05 -6.60
C ALA A 261 3.35 4.03 -5.75
N LEU A 262 4.41 4.60 -6.31
CA LEU A 262 5.30 5.53 -5.59
C LEU A 262 4.58 6.80 -5.14
N GLY A 263 3.74 7.37 -6.00
CA GLY A 263 2.97 8.59 -5.72
C GLY A 263 2.25 8.59 -4.36
N PRO A 264 1.26 7.71 -4.13
CA PRO A 264 0.53 7.68 -2.87
C PRO A 264 1.40 7.32 -1.66
N LEU A 265 2.46 6.52 -1.83
CA LEU A 265 3.40 6.21 -0.74
C LEU A 265 4.18 7.45 -0.29
N VAL A 266 4.68 8.27 -1.22
CA VAL A 266 5.31 9.55 -0.90
C VAL A 266 4.32 10.49 -0.21
N MET A 267 3.10 10.60 -0.71
CA MET A 267 2.08 11.47 -0.12
C MET A 267 1.67 11.02 1.30
N LEU A 268 1.58 9.72 1.55
CA LEU A 268 1.39 9.15 2.88
C LEU A 268 2.57 9.47 3.81
N ALA A 269 3.80 9.36 3.32
CA ALA A 269 4.99 9.74 4.07
C ALA A 269 4.96 11.23 4.46
N GLU A 270 4.54 12.12 3.56
CA GLU A 270 4.34 13.54 3.87
C GLU A 270 3.28 13.78 4.96
N PHE A 271 2.19 13.01 4.97
CA PHE A 271 1.21 13.07 6.07
C PHE A 271 1.79 12.58 7.39
N GLY A 272 2.60 11.51 7.38
CA GLY A 272 3.33 11.05 8.56
C GLY A 272 4.24 12.14 9.12
N GLU A 273 5.04 12.75 8.27
CA GLU A 273 5.98 13.82 8.59
C GLU A 273 5.30 15.04 9.22
N ALA A 274 4.16 15.46 8.66
CA ALA A 274 3.34 16.55 9.20
C ALA A 274 2.82 16.27 10.63
N ASN A 275 2.79 15.00 11.04
CA ASN A 275 2.36 14.52 12.36
C ASN A 275 3.50 13.89 13.18
N GLY A 276 4.75 14.10 12.76
CA GLY A 276 5.95 13.73 13.51
C GLY A 276 6.35 12.24 13.39
N ILE A 277 5.78 11.51 12.42
CA ILE A 277 6.08 10.11 12.16
C ILE A 277 6.99 10.03 10.94
N ASP A 278 8.24 9.59 11.12
CA ASP A 278 9.22 9.43 10.04
C ASP A 278 8.96 8.14 9.28
N LEU A 279 8.04 8.23 8.32
CA LEU A 279 7.68 7.12 7.45
C LEU A 279 8.76 6.81 6.41
N TYR A 280 9.60 7.79 6.05
CA TYR A 280 10.70 7.60 5.09
C TYR A 280 11.77 6.66 5.63
N ALA A 281 11.98 6.64 6.95
CA ALA A 281 12.93 5.74 7.62
C ALA A 281 12.46 4.27 7.68
N GLU A 282 11.17 3.99 7.51
CA GLU A 282 10.64 2.63 7.67
C GLU A 282 11.29 1.61 6.73
N ARG A 283 11.48 0.38 7.25
CA ARG A 283 11.98 -0.76 6.48
C ARG A 283 13.32 -0.48 5.82
N ASN A 284 14.23 0.13 6.59
CA ASN A 284 15.57 0.54 6.21
C ASN A 284 15.55 1.45 4.97
N GLY A 285 14.67 2.46 5.00
CA GLY A 285 14.49 3.37 3.88
C GLY A 285 13.94 2.69 2.63
N ALA A 286 12.92 1.83 2.77
CA ALA A 286 12.35 1.09 1.64
C ALA A 286 11.81 2.03 0.55
N LEU A 287 11.12 3.10 0.95
CA LEU A 287 10.65 4.12 0.01
C LEU A 287 11.81 4.77 -0.76
N HIS A 288 12.97 4.99 -0.11
CA HIS A 288 14.16 5.48 -0.80
C HIS A 288 14.70 4.47 -1.84
N ARG A 289 14.56 3.15 -1.61
CA ARG A 289 14.94 2.13 -2.60
C ARG A 289 14.02 2.20 -3.83
N LEU A 290 12.71 2.28 -3.62
CA LEU A 290 11.73 2.45 -4.69
C LEU A 290 11.98 3.73 -5.51
N VAL A 291 12.21 4.86 -4.85
CA VAL A 291 12.58 6.12 -5.54
C VAL A 291 13.81 5.94 -6.43
N ARG A 292 14.86 5.26 -5.97
CA ARG A 292 16.06 5.02 -6.79
C ARG A 292 15.77 4.10 -7.97
N PHE A 293 14.97 3.05 -7.76
CA PHE A 293 14.55 2.14 -8.81
C PHE A 293 13.76 2.87 -9.90
N ASP A 294 12.75 3.64 -9.51
CA ASP A 294 11.86 4.38 -10.41
C ASP A 294 12.58 5.46 -11.19
N VAL A 295 13.47 6.22 -10.54
CA VAL A 295 14.28 7.22 -11.24
C VAL A 295 15.19 6.56 -12.28
N ALA A 296 15.83 5.44 -11.94
CA ALA A 296 16.66 4.71 -12.89
C ALA A 296 15.83 4.13 -14.05
N ALA A 297 14.59 3.73 -13.79
CA ALA A 297 13.68 3.19 -14.80
C ALA A 297 13.09 4.29 -15.71
N ILE A 298 12.85 5.50 -15.20
CA ILE A 298 12.51 6.69 -16.00
C ILE A 298 13.65 7.07 -16.96
N GLU A 299 14.90 6.97 -16.50
CA GLU A 299 16.09 7.27 -17.31
C GLU A 299 16.38 6.21 -18.37
N ALA A 300 16.16 4.94 -18.02
CA ALA A 300 16.53 3.77 -18.79
C ALA A 300 15.42 2.70 -18.74
N PRO A 301 14.27 2.91 -19.43
CA PRO A 301 13.14 1.98 -19.42
C PRO A 301 13.51 0.56 -19.88
N GLU A 302 14.57 0.40 -20.68
CA GLU A 302 15.10 -0.89 -21.13
C GLU A 302 15.49 -1.82 -19.98
N ARG A 303 15.77 -1.29 -18.79
CA ARG A 303 16.02 -2.09 -17.58
C ARG A 303 14.78 -2.89 -17.19
N ILE A 304 13.61 -2.27 -17.26
CA ILE A 304 12.32 -2.94 -17.02
C ILE A 304 12.05 -3.94 -18.14
N VAL A 305 12.27 -3.55 -19.41
CA VAL A 305 12.11 -4.47 -20.56
C VAL A 305 12.93 -5.74 -20.38
N LYS A 306 14.17 -5.64 -19.89
CA LYS A 306 15.02 -6.81 -19.59
C LYS A 306 14.40 -7.71 -18.52
N ALA A 307 13.74 -7.14 -17.52
CA ALA A 307 13.11 -7.88 -16.43
C ALA A 307 11.77 -8.53 -16.84
N VAL A 308 10.93 -7.82 -17.60
CA VAL A 308 9.55 -8.26 -17.92
C VAL A 308 9.41 -8.88 -19.31
N GLY A 309 10.41 -8.73 -20.18
CA GLY A 309 10.43 -9.31 -21.53
C GLY A 309 9.58 -8.58 -22.57
N VAL A 310 8.95 -7.44 -22.22
CA VAL A 310 8.08 -6.66 -23.10
C VAL A 310 8.40 -5.17 -23.05
N ALA A 311 8.23 -4.49 -24.19
CA ALA A 311 8.43 -3.05 -24.30
C ALA A 311 7.46 -2.28 -23.38
N GLN A 312 7.93 -1.18 -22.81
CA GLN A 312 7.15 -0.37 -21.88
C GLN A 312 6.37 0.75 -22.60
N ASP A 313 5.10 0.93 -22.24
CA ASP A 313 4.27 2.07 -22.62
C ASP A 313 4.62 3.27 -21.75
N TYR A 314 5.71 3.95 -22.13
CA TYR A 314 6.21 5.13 -21.44
C TYR A 314 6.66 6.18 -22.46
N LYS A 315 6.25 7.43 -22.24
CA LYS A 315 6.51 8.56 -23.14
C LYS A 315 7.21 9.69 -22.37
N PRO A 316 8.54 9.83 -22.52
CA PRO A 316 9.26 10.94 -21.88
C PRO A 316 8.92 12.30 -22.53
N PRO A 317 9.09 13.42 -21.79
CA PRO A 317 9.46 13.49 -20.38
C PRO A 317 8.32 13.05 -19.45
N ALA A 318 8.68 12.51 -18.28
CA ALA A 318 7.73 12.17 -17.23
C ALA A 318 6.87 13.39 -16.83
N SER A 319 5.60 13.17 -16.50
CA SER A 319 4.68 14.25 -16.14
C SER A 319 3.67 13.86 -15.06
N GLY A 320 3.15 14.86 -14.34
CA GLY A 320 2.08 14.69 -13.35
C GLY A 320 2.37 13.57 -12.35
N LEU A 321 1.57 12.50 -12.44
CA LEU A 321 1.72 11.25 -11.66
C LEU A 321 3.16 10.70 -11.64
N GLU A 322 3.85 10.74 -12.77
CA GLU A 322 5.12 10.03 -12.95
C GLU A 322 6.29 10.70 -12.22
N ILE A 323 6.16 12.01 -11.90
CA ILE A 323 7.27 12.81 -11.36
C ILE A 323 6.87 13.80 -10.26
N GLY A 324 5.59 14.08 -10.06
CA GLY A 324 5.15 15.08 -9.08
C GLY A 324 5.47 14.72 -7.63
N TRP A 325 5.55 13.42 -7.31
CA TRP A 325 6.05 12.93 -6.03
C TRP A 325 7.49 13.41 -5.72
N ALA A 326 8.28 13.71 -6.75
CA ALA A 326 9.67 14.12 -6.58
C ALA A 326 9.80 15.50 -5.93
N VAL A 327 8.76 16.35 -5.99
CA VAL A 327 8.77 17.70 -5.40
C VAL A 327 8.97 17.67 -3.88
N PRO A 328 8.09 17.03 -3.08
CA PRO A 328 8.28 16.93 -1.64
C PRO A 328 9.52 16.12 -1.27
N TYR A 329 9.79 15.05 -2.02
CA TYR A 329 10.97 14.20 -1.78
C TYR A 329 12.27 14.99 -1.94
N ALA A 330 12.38 15.81 -3.00
CA ALA A 330 13.57 16.60 -3.27
C ALA A 330 13.78 17.71 -2.22
N ALA A 331 12.70 18.30 -1.72
CA ALA A 331 12.76 19.28 -0.64
C ALA A 331 13.33 18.66 0.65
N ARG A 332 12.91 17.43 1.01
CA ARG A 332 13.36 16.73 2.22
C ARG A 332 14.76 16.15 2.12
N PHE A 333 15.11 15.61 0.95
CA PHE A 333 16.34 14.85 0.76
C PHE A 333 17.25 15.48 -0.30
N PRO A 334 17.75 16.72 -0.11
CA PRO A 334 18.48 17.47 -1.14
C PRO A 334 19.73 16.75 -1.66
N TYR A 335 20.42 15.98 -0.80
CA TYR A 335 21.57 15.18 -1.23
C TYR A 335 21.17 14.02 -2.14
N ALA A 336 20.12 13.27 -1.78
CA ALA A 336 19.59 12.20 -2.61
C ALA A 336 19.03 12.78 -3.93
N ALA A 337 18.28 13.89 -3.84
CA ALA A 337 17.72 14.59 -4.99
C ALA A 337 18.78 15.05 -5.98
N LYS A 338 19.91 15.56 -5.48
CA LYS A 338 21.07 15.92 -6.32
C LYS A 338 21.67 14.68 -6.97
N SER A 339 21.85 13.58 -6.24
CA SER A 339 22.40 12.34 -6.80
C SER A 339 21.51 11.69 -7.86
N LEU A 340 20.20 11.91 -7.77
CA LEU A 340 19.17 11.40 -8.68
C LEU A 340 18.74 12.40 -9.75
N ASN A 341 19.39 13.56 -9.78
CA ASN A 341 19.09 14.64 -10.70
C ASN A 341 17.60 15.05 -10.75
N LEU A 342 16.92 15.05 -9.58
CA LEU A 342 15.47 15.30 -9.52
C LEU A 342 15.11 16.72 -9.93
N ALA A 343 15.96 17.71 -9.65
CA ALA A 343 15.69 19.10 -10.00
C ALA A 343 15.55 19.30 -11.53
N GLU A 344 16.44 18.68 -12.32
CA GLU A 344 16.37 18.76 -13.79
C GLU A 344 15.14 18.02 -14.33
N LYS A 345 14.80 16.85 -13.74
CA LYS A 345 13.60 16.09 -14.13
C LYS A 345 12.31 16.84 -13.84
N ILE A 346 12.22 17.45 -12.66
CA ILE A 346 11.09 18.30 -12.26
C ILE A 346 10.98 19.50 -13.20
N ALA A 347 12.10 20.15 -13.54
CA ALA A 347 12.10 21.30 -14.45
C ALA A 347 11.77 20.93 -15.91
N ALA A 348 12.11 19.71 -16.34
CA ALA A 348 11.79 19.20 -17.67
C ALA A 348 10.34 18.70 -17.79
N ALA A 349 9.68 18.41 -16.66
CA ALA A 349 8.30 17.96 -16.65
C ALA A 349 7.35 19.08 -17.12
N PRO A 350 6.43 18.81 -18.05
CA PRO A 350 5.49 19.83 -18.51
C PRO A 350 4.51 20.25 -17.41
N TRP A 351 4.25 19.36 -16.46
CA TRP A 351 3.53 19.63 -15.22
C TRP A 351 3.87 18.58 -14.17
N VAL A 352 3.66 18.92 -12.89
CA VAL A 352 3.89 18.03 -11.73
C VAL A 352 2.62 17.76 -10.93
N ASN A 353 1.51 18.43 -11.26
CA ASN A 353 0.24 18.22 -10.58
C ASN A 353 -0.48 16.97 -11.11
N PHE A 354 -1.19 16.27 -10.21
CA PHE A 354 -2.05 15.14 -10.56
C PHE A 354 -3.27 15.12 -9.64
N TRP A 355 -4.47 15.14 -10.20
CA TRP A 355 -5.67 15.47 -9.43
C TRP A 355 -6.04 14.42 -8.38
N GLN A 356 -5.74 13.14 -8.62
CA GLN A 356 -6.10 12.06 -7.68
C GLN A 356 -5.34 12.18 -6.35
N TRP A 357 -4.09 12.67 -6.34
CA TRP A 357 -3.40 12.98 -5.08
C TRP A 357 -3.58 14.44 -4.63
N GLY A 358 -4.56 15.13 -5.21
CA GLY A 358 -4.95 16.48 -4.82
C GLY A 358 -4.27 17.62 -5.58
N GLY A 359 -3.59 17.36 -6.71
CA GLY A 359 -3.03 18.40 -7.59
C GLY A 359 -1.57 18.70 -7.34
N ALA A 360 -1.25 19.98 -7.13
CA ALA A 360 0.10 20.43 -6.82
C ALA A 360 0.63 19.67 -5.58
N PRO A 361 1.80 19.04 -5.68
CA PRO A 361 2.36 18.26 -4.58
C PRO A 361 2.74 19.18 -3.41
N PRO A 362 2.84 18.66 -2.18
CA PRO A 362 3.19 19.46 -1.03
C PRO A 362 4.64 19.98 -1.16
N GLU A 363 4.85 21.21 -0.69
CA GLU A 363 6.16 21.83 -0.53
C GLU A 363 6.35 22.03 0.98
N PRO A 364 6.95 21.06 1.69
CA PRO A 364 7.02 21.11 3.15
C PRO A 364 7.90 22.26 3.65
N VAL A 365 7.48 22.90 4.74
CA VAL A 365 8.30 23.89 5.46
C VAL A 365 9.33 23.15 6.30
N LEU A 366 10.62 23.36 6.00
CA LEU A 366 11.74 22.66 6.64
C LEU A 366 12.75 23.65 7.25
N PRO A 367 13.14 23.51 8.55
CA PRO A 367 12.58 22.57 9.53
C PRO A 367 11.11 22.92 9.86
N ARG A 368 10.38 21.94 10.38
CA ARG A 368 8.99 22.15 10.82
C ARG A 368 8.89 23.27 11.86
N PRO A 369 7.83 24.08 11.85
CA PRO A 369 7.58 25.05 12.91
C PRO A 369 7.52 24.40 14.30
N ALA A 370 7.96 25.15 15.32
CA ALA A 370 7.90 24.68 16.69
C ALA A 370 6.44 24.43 17.12
N LEU A 371 6.19 23.29 17.74
CA LEU A 371 4.86 22.91 18.23
C LEU A 371 4.55 23.56 19.58
N SER A 372 3.27 23.83 19.81
CA SER A 372 2.78 24.10 21.16
C SER A 372 2.96 22.86 22.05
N ALA A 373 2.92 23.03 23.38
CA ALA A 373 2.98 21.89 24.29
C ALA A 373 1.82 20.90 24.09
N GLU A 374 0.64 21.41 23.73
CA GLU A 374 -0.55 20.59 23.44
C GLU A 374 -0.37 19.79 22.15
N ASP A 375 0.10 20.42 21.07
CA ASP A 375 0.38 19.75 19.79
C ASP A 375 1.49 18.70 19.95
N ALA A 376 2.54 19.00 20.71
CA ALA A 376 3.62 18.06 20.97
C ALA A 376 3.14 16.84 21.76
N ALA A 377 2.25 17.03 22.74
CA ALA A 377 1.64 15.93 23.48
C ALA A 377 0.71 15.09 22.60
N PHE A 378 -0.07 15.74 21.72
CA PHE A 378 -0.90 15.05 20.74
C PHE A 378 -0.07 14.19 19.78
N GLU A 379 1.01 14.74 19.21
CA GLU A 379 1.92 13.97 18.35
C GLU A 379 2.57 12.81 19.08
N ALA A 380 3.01 12.99 20.33
CA ALA A 380 3.58 11.91 21.12
C ALA A 380 2.57 10.76 21.33
N GLN A 381 1.32 11.10 21.64
CA GLN A 381 0.25 10.10 21.75
C GLN A 381 -0.05 9.44 20.40
N LEU A 382 -0.09 10.22 19.31
CA LEU A 382 -0.34 9.67 17.98
C LEU A 382 0.75 8.69 17.54
N LYS A 383 2.03 8.97 17.83
CA LYS A 383 3.14 8.02 17.59
C LYS A 383 2.95 6.73 18.38
N HIS A 384 2.48 6.84 19.62
CA HIS A 384 2.14 5.67 20.43
C HIS A 384 0.97 4.89 19.81
N ASP A 385 -0.09 5.59 19.36
CA ASP A 385 -1.25 4.98 18.72
C ASP A 385 -0.86 4.23 17.42
N VAL A 386 0.01 4.83 16.58
CA VAL A 386 0.55 4.20 15.38
C VAL A 386 1.38 2.97 15.71
N ALA A 387 2.27 3.05 16.70
CA ALA A 387 3.08 1.90 17.12
C ALA A 387 2.22 0.77 17.68
N ALA A 388 1.18 1.09 18.45
CA ALA A 388 0.24 0.11 18.98
C ALA A 388 -0.58 -0.55 17.87
N GLU A 389 -1.05 0.24 16.90
CA GLU A 389 -1.78 -0.26 15.74
C GLU A 389 -0.91 -1.16 14.86
N TYR A 390 0.34 -0.78 14.62
CA TYR A 390 1.31 -1.63 13.95
C TYR A 390 1.56 -2.93 14.69
N ALA A 391 1.70 -2.91 16.02
CA ALA A 391 1.84 -4.13 16.80
C ALA A 391 0.58 -5.04 16.72
N ARG A 392 -0.61 -4.44 16.51
CA ARG A 392 -1.87 -5.17 16.34
C ARG A 392 -1.98 -5.81 14.95
N VAL A 393 -1.64 -5.09 13.90
CA VAL A 393 -1.80 -5.53 12.50
C VAL A 393 -0.60 -6.36 12.00
N PHE A 394 0.59 -6.04 12.48
CA PHE A 394 1.87 -6.68 12.14
C PHE A 394 2.54 -7.21 13.42
N PRO A 395 1.93 -8.19 14.12
CA PRO A 395 2.47 -8.69 15.37
C PRO A 395 3.84 -9.34 15.15
N GLU A 396 4.85 -8.91 15.92
CA GLU A 396 6.14 -9.60 15.99
C GLU A 396 5.98 -10.94 16.71
N ASN A 397 6.52 -12.01 16.14
CA ASN A 397 6.57 -13.31 16.79
C ASN A 397 8.01 -13.80 16.83
N ARG A 398 8.79 -13.25 17.77
CA ARG A 398 10.24 -13.53 17.85
C ARG A 398 10.57 -15.01 17.97
N ALA A 399 9.72 -15.80 18.63
CA ALA A 399 9.93 -17.24 18.74
C ALA A 399 9.76 -17.93 17.38
N ALA A 400 8.67 -17.65 16.66
CA ALA A 400 8.43 -18.23 15.34
C ALA A 400 9.39 -17.70 14.27
N GLU A 401 9.73 -16.41 14.33
CA GLU A 401 10.78 -15.80 13.51
C GLU A 401 12.14 -16.48 13.73
N SER A 402 12.50 -16.78 14.98
CA SER A 402 13.74 -17.50 15.28
C SER A 402 13.70 -18.94 14.77
N ALA A 403 12.51 -19.56 14.72
CA ALA A 403 12.33 -20.91 14.20
C ALA A 403 12.55 -21.00 12.67
N ILE A 404 12.33 -19.90 11.93
CA ILE A 404 12.54 -19.84 10.48
C ILE A 404 13.86 -19.17 10.07
N ALA A 405 14.49 -18.41 10.96
CA ALA A 405 15.76 -17.76 10.68
C ALA A 405 16.89 -18.78 10.43
N GLY A 406 17.83 -18.46 9.54
CA GLY A 406 19.03 -19.24 9.23
C GLY A 406 19.21 -19.52 7.74
N ASP A 407 20.10 -20.46 7.44
CA ASP A 407 20.43 -20.87 6.08
C ASP A 407 19.45 -21.92 5.56
N TRP A 408 19.06 -21.73 4.30
CA TRP A 408 18.09 -22.53 3.58
C TRP A 408 18.66 -22.87 2.20
N CYS A 409 18.26 -24.00 1.64
CA CYS A 409 18.71 -24.49 0.36
C CYS A 409 17.50 -24.61 -0.55
N THR A 410 17.48 -23.87 -1.66
CA THR A 410 16.37 -23.87 -2.61
C THR A 410 16.24 -25.26 -3.19
N MET A 411 15.04 -25.81 -3.14
CA MET A 411 14.78 -27.17 -3.61
C MET A 411 15.71 -28.21 -2.98
N GLY A 412 16.21 -27.97 -1.76
CA GLY A 412 17.18 -28.87 -1.11
C GLY A 412 18.52 -28.99 -1.82
N ASP A 413 18.86 -28.11 -2.77
CA ASP A 413 20.15 -28.11 -3.45
C ASP A 413 21.21 -27.40 -2.59
N PRO A 414 22.26 -28.10 -2.09
CA PRO A 414 23.32 -27.49 -1.30
C PRO A 414 24.09 -26.37 -2.02
N ALA A 415 24.02 -26.31 -3.36
CA ALA A 415 24.65 -25.26 -4.13
C ALA A 415 23.81 -23.97 -4.22
N SER A 416 22.52 -24.04 -3.89
CA SER A 416 21.54 -22.95 -4.02
C SER A 416 21.19 -22.42 -2.62
N HIS A 417 21.99 -21.49 -2.12
CA HIS A 417 21.92 -20.99 -0.73
C HIS A 417 20.98 -19.78 -0.58
N ASP A 418 19.83 -20.01 0.01
CA ASP A 418 18.88 -18.99 0.48
C ASP A 418 19.11 -18.64 1.96
N THR A 419 18.60 -17.49 2.40
CA THR A 419 18.70 -17.09 3.81
C THR A 419 17.41 -16.44 4.30
N ILE A 420 17.08 -16.68 5.58
CA ILE A 420 16.13 -15.85 6.32
C ILE A 420 16.87 -15.23 7.49
N ALA A 421 17.10 -13.92 7.43
CA ALA A 421 17.90 -13.20 8.41
C ALA A 421 17.12 -12.07 9.08
N ARG A 422 17.38 -11.85 10.36
CA ARG A 422 16.83 -10.70 11.08
C ARG A 422 17.62 -9.44 10.70
N SER A 423 16.90 -8.39 10.36
CA SER A 423 17.38 -7.03 10.18
C SER A 423 16.85 -6.11 11.29
N ALA A 424 17.26 -4.85 11.30
CA ALA A 424 16.68 -3.83 12.21
C ALA A 424 15.17 -3.66 12.01
N ASP A 425 14.66 -4.00 10.83
CA ASP A 425 13.29 -3.75 10.39
C ASP A 425 12.42 -5.00 10.29
N GLY A 426 12.90 -6.15 10.77
CA GLY A 426 12.18 -7.42 10.70
C GLY A 426 12.97 -8.50 9.96
N LEU A 427 12.29 -9.58 9.59
CA LEU A 427 12.91 -10.69 8.88
C LEU A 427 12.96 -10.42 7.37
N ILE A 428 14.10 -10.69 6.77
CA ILE A 428 14.31 -10.63 5.32
C ILE A 428 14.59 -12.05 4.84
N ALA A 429 13.75 -12.55 3.93
CA ALA A 429 14.06 -13.75 3.16
C ALA A 429 14.79 -13.31 1.89
N THR A 430 15.93 -13.93 1.60
CA THR A 430 16.78 -13.65 0.44
C THR A 430 17.06 -14.95 -0.29
N THR A 431 16.85 -14.96 -1.60
CA THR A 431 17.16 -16.10 -2.45
C THR A 431 18.66 -16.16 -2.78
N ASP A 432 19.13 -17.31 -3.25
CA ASP A 432 20.45 -17.57 -3.79
C ASP A 432 20.91 -16.60 -4.90
N HIS A 433 19.96 -16.05 -5.66
CA HIS A 433 20.20 -15.03 -6.69
C HIS A 433 20.12 -13.59 -6.17
N GLY A 434 19.96 -13.39 -4.86
CA GLY A 434 19.95 -12.07 -4.22
C GLY A 434 18.60 -11.34 -4.27
N ASP A 435 17.53 -12.01 -4.71
CA ASP A 435 16.17 -11.49 -4.60
C ASP A 435 15.76 -11.49 -3.12
N SER A 436 15.11 -10.44 -2.61
CA SER A 436 14.73 -10.38 -1.20
C SER A 436 13.34 -9.82 -0.98
N SER A 437 12.63 -10.38 0.00
CA SER A 437 11.34 -9.89 0.51
C SER A 437 11.39 -9.77 2.02
N GLN A 438 10.59 -8.86 2.59
CA GLN A 438 10.18 -9.01 3.99
C GLN A 438 9.55 -10.40 4.17
N ALA A 439 9.82 -11.04 5.30
CA ALA A 439 9.20 -12.30 5.67
C ALA A 439 8.48 -12.12 6.99
N ARG A 440 7.19 -12.44 7.00
CA ARG A 440 6.34 -12.35 8.19
C ARG A 440 5.76 -13.71 8.52
N VAL A 441 5.88 -14.11 9.77
CA VAL A 441 5.20 -15.32 10.26
C VAL A 441 3.81 -14.95 10.75
N LEU A 442 2.79 -15.41 10.04
CA LEU A 442 1.41 -15.36 10.49
C LEU A 442 1.19 -16.42 11.58
N GLN A 443 0.54 -15.99 12.66
CA GLN A 443 0.20 -16.90 13.74
C GLN A 443 -0.97 -17.79 13.28
N THR A 444 -0.71 -19.07 13.12
CA THR A 444 -1.79 -20.05 13.06
C THR A 444 -2.05 -20.59 14.48
N GLU A 445 -3.26 -21.08 14.74
CA GLU A 445 -3.65 -21.70 16.02
C GLU A 445 -2.57 -22.64 16.59
N LYS A 446 -2.58 -22.89 17.91
CA LYS A 446 -1.56 -23.64 18.68
C LYS A 446 -1.06 -24.97 18.06
N ASP A 447 -1.78 -25.53 17.09
CA ASP A 447 -1.50 -26.82 16.43
C ASP A 447 -1.34 -26.75 14.90
N LYS A 448 -1.35 -25.56 14.29
CA LYS A 448 -1.14 -25.36 12.85
C LYS A 448 0.31 -24.95 12.55
N ALA A 449 0.82 -25.41 11.41
CA ALA A 449 2.13 -25.05 10.87
C ALA A 449 2.24 -23.53 10.70
N ALA A 450 3.38 -22.94 11.10
CA ALA A 450 3.64 -21.52 10.91
C ALA A 450 3.50 -21.16 9.43
N GLU A 451 2.61 -20.21 9.12
CA GLU A 451 2.44 -19.68 7.77
C GLU A 451 3.35 -18.44 7.63
N ILE A 452 4.18 -18.44 6.60
CA ILE A 452 5.09 -17.36 6.27
C ILE A 452 4.47 -16.61 5.10
N VAL A 453 4.57 -15.28 5.09
CA VAL A 453 4.20 -14.47 3.92
C VAL A 453 5.42 -13.66 3.51
N ALA A 454 5.66 -13.62 2.20
CA ALA A 454 6.69 -12.82 1.56
C ALA A 454 6.05 -11.75 0.64
N PRO A 455 5.70 -10.55 1.16
CA PRO A 455 4.97 -9.54 0.40
C PRO A 455 5.69 -9.11 -0.90
N GLY A 456 7.02 -9.01 -0.87
CA GLY A 456 7.83 -8.64 -2.02
C GLY A 456 7.90 -9.70 -3.14
N TRP A 457 7.39 -10.90 -2.90
CA TRP A 457 7.32 -11.99 -3.87
C TRP A 457 5.88 -12.28 -4.27
N LEU A 458 5.12 -11.25 -4.67
CA LEU A 458 3.68 -11.37 -4.97
C LEU A 458 2.87 -11.96 -3.82
N SER A 459 3.30 -11.69 -2.58
CA SER A 459 2.69 -12.25 -1.37
C SER A 459 2.62 -13.78 -1.37
N VAL A 460 3.64 -14.44 -1.96
CA VAL A 460 3.84 -15.89 -1.85
C VAL A 460 3.84 -16.28 -0.37
N THR A 461 3.12 -17.37 -0.06
CA THR A 461 3.02 -17.91 1.29
C THR A 461 3.84 -19.18 1.44
N GLY A 462 4.36 -19.43 2.64
CA GLY A 462 5.20 -20.59 2.96
C GLY A 462 4.61 -21.35 4.15
N ALA A 463 4.59 -22.68 4.09
CA ALA A 463 4.18 -23.51 5.23
C ALA A 463 5.41 -24.21 5.83
N LEU A 464 5.76 -23.85 7.06
CA LEU A 464 6.85 -24.52 7.78
C LEU A 464 6.39 -25.91 8.26
N ASP A 465 7.18 -26.93 7.98
CA ASP A 465 6.92 -28.28 8.49
C ASP A 465 7.04 -28.36 10.02
N LYS A 466 6.57 -29.47 10.61
CA LYS A 466 6.62 -29.66 12.08
C LYS A 466 8.04 -29.79 12.63
N SER A 467 8.99 -30.22 11.79
CA SER A 467 10.40 -30.37 12.15
C SER A 467 11.16 -29.04 12.14
N GLY A 468 10.61 -27.99 11.53
CA GLY A 468 11.32 -26.72 11.30
C GLY A 468 12.45 -26.84 10.27
N THR A 469 12.43 -27.92 9.47
CA THR A 469 13.48 -28.26 8.50
C THR A 469 13.11 -27.89 7.08
N GLN A 470 11.83 -27.65 6.79
CA GLN A 470 11.37 -27.35 5.44
C GLN A 470 10.27 -26.29 5.42
N ILE A 471 10.29 -25.41 4.42
CA ILE A 471 9.22 -24.47 4.08
C ILE A 471 8.68 -24.81 2.69
N ASP A 472 7.41 -25.17 2.59
CA ASP A 472 6.71 -25.35 1.30
C ASP A 472 6.13 -24.01 0.83
N TRP A 473 6.59 -23.45 -0.28
CA TRP A 473 6.09 -22.18 -0.82
C TRP A 473 4.91 -22.37 -1.79
N SER A 474 4.01 -21.39 -1.82
CA SER A 474 2.78 -21.42 -2.61
C SER A 474 3.00 -21.33 -4.13
N ASN A 475 4.18 -20.91 -4.56
CA ASN A 475 4.61 -20.92 -5.96
C ASN A 475 5.14 -22.29 -6.43
N GLY A 476 5.10 -23.31 -5.55
CA GLY A 476 5.51 -24.68 -5.86
C GLY A 476 6.98 -24.99 -5.62
N THR A 477 7.77 -24.03 -5.08
CA THR A 477 9.12 -24.29 -4.59
C THR A 477 9.10 -24.71 -3.12
N PHE A 478 10.22 -25.24 -2.62
CA PHE A 478 10.41 -25.45 -1.19
C PHE A 478 11.84 -25.08 -0.79
N TRP A 479 12.02 -24.70 0.46
CA TRP A 479 13.31 -24.44 1.08
C TRP A 479 13.57 -25.48 2.15
N GLU A 480 14.74 -26.11 2.14
CA GLU A 480 15.16 -27.05 3.18
C GLU A 480 16.35 -26.49 3.95
N ARG A 481 16.47 -26.76 5.25
CA ARG A 481 17.67 -26.37 6.01
C ARG A 481 18.89 -27.01 5.36
N CYS A 482 19.89 -26.21 4.99
CA CYS A 482 21.10 -26.75 4.34
C CYS A 482 21.84 -27.79 5.20
N SER A 483 21.72 -27.71 6.54
CA SER A 483 22.27 -28.69 7.47
C SER A 483 21.45 -29.98 7.61
N ALA A 484 20.22 -30.00 7.10
CA ALA A 484 19.27 -31.12 7.22
C ALA A 484 19.23 -32.02 5.98
N ILE A 485 20.04 -31.74 4.95
CA ILE A 485 20.16 -32.56 3.73
C ILE A 485 20.80 -33.91 4.09
N HIS A 486 19.97 -34.77 4.64
CA HIS A 486 20.24 -36.14 4.98
C HIS A 486 19.09 -36.97 4.42
N PRO A 487 19.36 -38.16 3.89
CA PRO A 487 18.28 -39.00 3.43
C PRO A 487 17.30 -39.36 4.56
N ALA A 488 16.02 -39.46 4.21
CA ALA A 488 15.00 -39.92 5.15
C ALA A 488 15.33 -41.29 5.75
N LYS A 489 15.11 -41.41 7.07
CA LYS A 489 15.19 -42.69 7.77
C LYS A 489 13.86 -43.43 7.69
N GLN A 490 13.95 -44.71 7.33
CA GLN A 490 12.84 -45.65 7.11
C GLN A 490 11.83 -45.77 8.26
N PRO A 491 10.56 -46.18 7.97
CA PRO A 491 10.06 -46.64 6.67
C PRO A 491 9.41 -45.53 5.83
N LEU A 492 9.79 -45.46 4.55
CA LEU A 492 9.21 -44.56 3.55
C LEU A 492 8.17 -45.29 2.71
N SER A 493 7.03 -44.63 2.48
CA SER A 493 5.99 -45.08 1.55
C SER A 493 5.78 -44.03 0.48
N LEU A 494 6.30 -44.28 -0.72
CA LEU A 494 6.24 -43.40 -1.88
C LEU A 494 5.02 -43.68 -2.77
N SER A 495 4.18 -44.67 -2.44
CA SER A 495 2.98 -44.97 -3.23
C SER A 495 2.02 -43.77 -3.26
N GLY A 496 1.62 -43.34 -4.45
CA GLY A 496 0.68 -42.24 -4.67
C GLY A 496 1.03 -41.38 -5.89
N ALA A 497 0.29 -40.29 -6.05
CA ALA A 497 0.58 -39.31 -7.10
C ALA A 497 1.75 -38.40 -6.69
N TRP A 498 2.67 -38.16 -7.64
CA TRP A 498 3.81 -37.27 -7.52
C TRP A 498 3.82 -36.27 -8.68
N TYR A 499 4.24 -35.05 -8.43
CA TYR A 499 4.27 -33.99 -9.44
C TYR A 499 5.70 -33.56 -9.68
N GLY A 500 6.12 -33.51 -10.94
CA GLY A 500 7.45 -33.06 -11.32
C GLY A 500 7.51 -31.55 -11.50
N ASN A 501 8.49 -30.93 -10.87
CA ASN A 501 8.74 -29.49 -10.89
C ASN A 501 7.53 -28.68 -10.42
N VAL A 502 7.28 -27.52 -11.05
CA VAL A 502 6.11 -26.65 -10.81
C VAL A 502 4.87 -27.07 -11.63
N ASP A 503 4.92 -28.17 -12.39
CA ASP A 503 3.78 -28.64 -13.19
C ASP A 503 2.87 -29.59 -12.38
N PHE A 504 1.88 -29.00 -11.72
CA PHE A 504 0.86 -29.73 -10.96
C PHE A 504 -0.28 -30.29 -11.81
N SER A 505 -0.26 -30.07 -13.13
CA SER A 505 -1.37 -30.46 -14.00
C SER A 505 -1.33 -31.95 -14.40
N GLN A 506 -0.17 -32.60 -14.29
CA GLN A 506 0.03 -33.99 -14.71
C GLN A 506 0.84 -34.79 -13.68
N PRO A 507 0.20 -35.60 -12.82
CA PRO A 507 0.91 -36.44 -11.87
C PRO A 507 1.53 -37.69 -12.50
N CYS A 508 2.64 -38.13 -11.92
CA CYS A 508 3.18 -39.47 -11.96
C CYS A 508 2.53 -40.35 -10.88
N ASP A 509 1.91 -41.47 -11.25
CA ASP A 509 1.44 -42.47 -10.28
C ASP A 509 2.60 -43.40 -9.91
N VAL A 510 3.06 -43.32 -8.66
CA VAL A 510 4.13 -44.16 -8.11
C VAL A 510 3.51 -45.31 -7.32
N LYS A 511 3.96 -46.53 -7.56
CA LYS A 511 3.57 -47.72 -6.79
C LYS A 511 4.81 -48.37 -6.20
N GLN A 512 4.83 -48.49 -4.88
CA GLN A 512 5.90 -49.14 -4.13
C GLN A 512 5.48 -50.53 -3.66
N HIS A 513 6.30 -51.54 -3.98
CA HIS A 513 6.19 -52.91 -3.49
C HIS A 513 7.50 -53.32 -2.82
N GLY A 514 7.56 -53.17 -1.49
CA GLY A 514 8.82 -53.31 -0.75
C GLY A 514 9.78 -52.18 -1.10
N MET A 515 10.96 -52.52 -1.62
CA MET A 515 11.95 -51.55 -2.11
C MET A 515 11.77 -51.25 -3.61
N ARG A 516 10.94 -52.00 -4.35
CA ARG A 516 10.74 -51.76 -5.78
C ARG A 516 9.68 -50.70 -6.05
N LEU A 517 9.91 -49.89 -7.08
CA LEU A 517 9.04 -48.82 -7.55
C LEU A 517 8.66 -49.04 -9.00
N THR A 518 7.39 -48.78 -9.32
CA THR A 518 6.91 -48.57 -10.69
C THR A 518 6.26 -47.19 -10.77
N MET A 519 6.57 -46.45 -11.83
CA MET A 519 6.12 -45.07 -12.02
C MET A 519 5.43 -44.95 -13.38
N ALA A 520 4.22 -44.40 -13.39
CA ALA A 520 3.47 -44.13 -14.60
C ALA A 520 3.23 -42.63 -14.75
N CYS A 521 3.97 -41.97 -15.66
CA CYS A 521 4.01 -40.51 -15.77
C CYS A 521 3.44 -39.95 -17.07
N GLY A 522 2.85 -40.78 -17.92
CA GLY A 522 2.27 -40.35 -19.20
C GLY A 522 3.34 -39.71 -20.10
N LYS A 523 3.32 -38.38 -20.22
CA LYS A 523 4.22 -37.62 -21.12
C LYS A 523 5.70 -37.71 -20.74
N PHE A 524 6.04 -37.94 -19.47
CA PHE A 524 7.43 -38.09 -19.01
C PHE A 524 8.00 -39.51 -19.21
N GLY A 525 7.17 -40.45 -19.69
CA GLY A 525 7.52 -41.87 -19.84
C GLY A 525 7.34 -42.65 -18.54
N ASP A 526 7.20 -43.97 -18.66
CA ASP A 526 7.11 -44.84 -17.50
C ASP A 526 8.50 -45.22 -17.00
N ALA A 527 8.63 -45.46 -15.70
CA ALA A 527 9.89 -45.81 -15.05
C ALA A 527 9.73 -46.98 -14.09
N THR A 528 10.85 -47.65 -13.84
CA THR A 528 10.98 -48.62 -12.75
C THR A 528 12.17 -48.26 -11.89
N GLY A 529 12.20 -48.69 -10.63
CA GLY A 529 13.36 -48.41 -9.79
C GLY A 529 13.35 -49.11 -8.45
N GLU A 530 14.33 -48.76 -7.64
CA GLU A 530 14.56 -49.30 -6.31
C GLU A 530 14.83 -48.17 -5.31
N LEU A 531 14.19 -48.25 -4.14
CA LEU A 531 14.37 -47.39 -2.99
C LEU A 531 15.29 -48.08 -1.99
N HIS A 532 16.39 -47.42 -1.64
CA HIS A 532 17.38 -47.92 -0.72
C HIS A 532 17.05 -47.57 0.74
N ALA A 533 17.74 -48.25 1.67
CA ALA A 533 17.54 -48.05 3.11
C ALA A 533 17.93 -46.65 3.59
N ASP A 534 18.82 -46.00 2.87
CA ASP A 534 19.26 -44.62 3.05
C ASP A 534 18.46 -43.65 2.17
N GLY A 535 17.21 -43.94 1.81
CA GLY A 535 16.34 -42.99 1.10
C GLY A 535 16.79 -42.63 -0.32
N SER A 536 17.89 -43.18 -0.83
CA SER A 536 18.31 -43.01 -2.22
C SER A 536 17.48 -43.88 -3.17
N LEU A 537 17.40 -43.46 -4.42
CA LEU A 537 16.59 -44.07 -5.48
C LEU A 537 17.48 -44.32 -6.69
N ASP A 538 17.40 -45.52 -7.25
CA ASP A 538 17.93 -45.80 -8.59
C ASP A 538 16.76 -46.12 -9.51
N THR A 539 16.60 -45.35 -10.59
CA THR A 539 15.47 -45.52 -11.51
C THR A 539 15.90 -45.62 -12.97
N ASP A 540 15.22 -46.49 -13.72
CA ASP A 540 15.36 -46.68 -15.15
C ASP A 540 14.15 -46.09 -15.89
N TRP A 541 14.42 -45.07 -16.70
CA TRP A 541 13.48 -44.37 -17.55
C TRP A 541 13.67 -44.79 -19.00
N SER A 542 13.14 -45.97 -19.35
CA SER A 542 13.26 -46.53 -20.70
C SER A 542 14.71 -46.62 -21.22
N GLY A 543 15.63 -47.07 -20.38
CA GLY A 543 17.06 -47.23 -20.66
C GLY A 543 17.95 -46.08 -20.16
N ARG A 544 17.36 -45.02 -19.60
CA ARG A 544 18.08 -43.90 -18.99
C ARG A 544 18.05 -44.01 -17.47
N GLN A 545 19.21 -44.21 -16.87
CA GLN A 545 19.36 -44.22 -15.41
C GLN A 545 19.29 -42.81 -14.84
N ILE A 546 18.43 -42.60 -13.86
CA ILE A 546 18.32 -41.35 -13.10
C ILE A 546 18.27 -41.72 -11.62
N ALA A 547 19.29 -41.30 -10.87
CA ALA A 547 19.31 -41.45 -9.43
C ALA A 547 18.47 -40.35 -8.77
N GLY A 548 17.95 -40.61 -7.57
CA GLY A 548 17.25 -39.62 -6.76
C GLY A 548 17.47 -39.82 -5.27
N VAL A 549 17.05 -38.85 -4.47
CA VAL A 549 17.09 -38.91 -3.00
C VAL A 549 15.77 -38.41 -2.46
N VAL A 550 15.16 -39.16 -1.54
CA VAL A 550 13.94 -38.76 -0.84
C VAL A 550 14.29 -37.86 0.35
N THR A 551 13.63 -36.71 0.45
CA THR A 551 13.78 -35.77 1.57
C THR A 551 13.36 -36.39 2.91
N PRO A 552 13.89 -35.93 4.06
CA PRO A 552 13.59 -36.44 5.40
C PRO A 552 12.11 -36.66 5.73
N ASP A 553 11.24 -35.81 5.21
CA ASP A 553 9.79 -35.87 5.43
C ASP A 553 9.08 -36.92 4.57
N GLY A 554 9.78 -37.53 3.62
CA GLY A 554 9.25 -38.52 2.68
C GLY A 554 8.36 -37.96 1.58
N ARG A 555 8.35 -36.63 1.37
CA ARG A 555 7.37 -35.95 0.50
C ARG A 555 7.97 -35.38 -0.78
N HIS A 556 9.30 -35.27 -0.87
CA HIS A 556 9.98 -34.77 -2.05
C HIS A 556 11.04 -35.76 -2.53
N ILE A 557 11.28 -35.75 -3.84
CA ILE A 557 12.38 -36.48 -4.47
C ILE A 557 13.23 -35.49 -5.24
N LEU A 558 14.53 -35.47 -4.93
CA LEU A 558 15.55 -34.71 -5.63
C LEU A 558 16.22 -35.63 -6.64
N TRP A 559 16.10 -35.34 -7.93
CA TRP A 559 16.67 -36.19 -8.99
C TRP A 559 18.01 -35.64 -9.48
N ALA A 560 18.91 -36.55 -9.86
CA ALA A 560 20.25 -36.22 -10.38
C ALA A 560 20.24 -35.42 -11.70
N ASN A 561 19.12 -35.41 -12.42
CA ASN A 561 18.91 -34.58 -13.61
C ASN A 561 18.40 -33.16 -13.29
N GLN A 562 18.48 -32.75 -12.02
CA GLN A 562 18.02 -31.44 -11.51
C GLN A 562 16.50 -31.21 -11.58
N THR A 563 15.71 -32.27 -11.75
CA THR A 563 14.26 -32.18 -11.52
C THR A 563 13.93 -32.51 -10.08
N TYR A 564 12.85 -31.94 -9.56
CA TYR A 564 12.36 -32.27 -8.23
C TYR A 564 10.93 -32.74 -8.32
N TRP A 565 10.52 -33.66 -7.46
CA TRP A 565 9.15 -34.13 -7.40
C TRP A 565 8.54 -33.91 -6.03
N THR A 566 7.23 -33.66 -5.99
CA THR A 566 6.46 -33.46 -4.77
C THR A 566 5.27 -34.41 -4.70
N ALA A 567 5.10 -35.11 -3.58
CA ALA A 567 3.98 -36.00 -3.34
C ALA A 567 2.65 -35.24 -3.21
N ALA A 568 1.59 -35.77 -3.81
CA ALA A 568 0.23 -35.25 -3.66
C ALA A 568 -0.17 -35.26 -2.18
N ARG A 569 -0.60 -34.10 -1.64
CA ARG A 569 -1.23 -34.07 -0.30
C ARG A 569 -2.46 -35.00 -0.34
N ARG A 570 -2.71 -35.78 0.73
CA ARG A 570 -4.09 -36.11 1.11
C ARG A 570 -4.77 -34.76 1.39
N ALA A 571 -5.39 -34.19 0.38
CA ALA A 571 -5.92 -32.84 0.44
C ALA A 571 -7.00 -32.76 1.53
N ALA A 572 -6.66 -32.13 2.66
CA ALA A 572 -7.60 -31.17 3.21
C ALA A 572 -7.76 -30.12 2.11
N ARG A 573 -8.97 -30.00 1.55
CA ARG A 573 -9.31 -29.05 0.49
C ARG A 573 -8.81 -27.65 0.88
N LEU A 574 -7.70 -27.24 0.29
CA LEU A 574 -7.24 -25.86 0.28
C LEU A 574 -6.93 -25.56 -1.19
N TRP A 575 -7.95 -25.00 -1.83
CA TRP A 575 -8.01 -24.47 -3.20
C TRP A 575 -7.98 -25.45 -4.39
N PRO A 576 -8.83 -25.25 -5.43
CA PRO A 576 -8.69 -25.91 -6.72
C PRO A 576 -7.46 -25.36 -7.49
N PRO A 577 -6.93 -26.11 -8.48
CA PRO A 577 -5.88 -25.61 -9.36
C PRO A 577 -6.33 -24.31 -10.05
N LEU A 578 -5.37 -23.41 -10.29
CA LEU A 578 -5.56 -22.24 -11.16
C LEU A 578 -6.03 -22.71 -12.53
N THR A 579 -7.34 -22.70 -12.73
CA THR A 579 -7.94 -22.83 -14.06
C THR A 579 -7.62 -21.56 -14.84
N PRO A 580 -7.23 -21.65 -16.11
CA PRO A 580 -7.26 -20.49 -16.99
C PRO A 580 -8.72 -20.02 -17.05
N VAL A 581 -8.98 -18.78 -16.63
CA VAL A 581 -10.31 -18.19 -16.77
C VAL A 581 -10.55 -18.00 -18.26
N ALA A 582 -11.36 -18.90 -18.82
CA ALA A 582 -11.87 -18.77 -20.17
C ALA A 582 -13.16 -17.94 -20.16
N ARG A 583 -13.12 -16.86 -20.95
CA ARG A 583 -14.19 -15.99 -21.46
C ARG A 583 -14.74 -14.89 -20.55
#